data_AF-A0A653C3Q8-F1
#
_entry.id   AF-A0A653C3Q8-F1
#
_cell.length_a   1.000
_cell.length_b   1.000
_cell.length_c   1.000
_cell.angle_alpha   90.00
_cell.angle_beta   90.00
_cell.angle_gamma   90.00
#
_symmetry.space_group_name_H-M   'P 1'
#
loop_
_entity.id
_entity.type
_entity.pdbx_description
1 polymer ?
#
loop_
_entity_poly.entity_id
_entity_poly.type
_entity_poly.pdbx_seq_one_letter_code
_entity_poly.pdbx_strand_id
1 'polypeptide(L)'
;MRAKKGRNFASVQSPAHQMSEDIKTITEYALKSKTLEEIDIDIASYNLKPCCANVVREIMDLTAFDNAVLSAQYSDIWKQERQFRITGTRCYSVYTFAKDNWSTMTRNFFWPKPFTSRYTDHGIKYEKEALIKYTRSNNYKVVELGLVICKQLPWIAYSPDGVVMADGAPTRLVEIKCPYDGILPADNLKVLT
;
A
#
# COMPACT_ATOMS: atom_id res chain seq x y z
N MET A 1 -28.31 -48.00 -29.08
CA MET A 1 -27.92 -46.58 -29.07
C MET A 1 -27.99 -46.06 -27.64
N ARG A 2 -26.85 -45.85 -26.96
CA ARG A 2 -26.79 -45.30 -25.58
C ARG A 2 -26.18 -43.90 -25.65
N ALA A 3 -26.97 -42.90 -25.25
CA ALA A 3 -26.55 -41.50 -25.14
C ALA A 3 -25.45 -41.36 -24.07
N LYS A 4 -24.31 -40.77 -24.44
CA LYS A 4 -23.26 -40.38 -23.47
C LYS A 4 -23.61 -39.02 -22.89
N LYS A 5 -23.90 -39.04 -21.59
CA LYS A 5 -24.14 -37.89 -20.71
C LYS A 5 -22.87 -37.02 -20.65
N GLY A 6 -23.07 -35.70 -20.71
CA GLY A 6 -22.02 -34.71 -20.91
C GLY A 6 -20.95 -34.65 -19.82
N ARG A 7 -19.75 -34.22 -20.23
CA ARG A 7 -18.81 -33.53 -19.35
C ARG A 7 -18.93 -32.04 -19.64
N ASN A 8 -19.56 -31.32 -18.73
CA ASN A 8 -19.36 -29.88 -18.64
C ASN A 8 -17.88 -29.65 -18.35
N PHE A 9 -17.15 -29.17 -19.36
CA PHE A 9 -15.88 -28.50 -19.12
C PHE A 9 -16.23 -27.20 -18.43
N ALA A 10 -16.17 -27.18 -17.10
CA ALA A 10 -15.97 -25.94 -16.39
C ALA A 10 -14.70 -25.32 -16.96
N SER A 11 -14.84 -24.17 -17.60
CA SER A 11 -13.73 -23.39 -18.14
C SER A 11 -12.72 -23.17 -17.03
N VAL A 12 -11.55 -23.80 -17.14
CA VAL A 12 -10.39 -23.49 -16.32
C VAL A 12 -9.96 -22.08 -16.73
N GLN A 13 -10.38 -21.09 -15.94
CA GLN A 13 -9.91 -19.72 -16.09
C GLN A 13 -8.41 -19.67 -15.74
N SER A 14 -7.64 -18.91 -16.51
CA SER A 14 -6.19 -18.81 -16.35
C SER A 14 -5.80 -18.13 -15.03
N PRO A 15 -4.61 -18.41 -14.46
CA PRO A 15 -4.26 -18.01 -13.09
C PRO A 15 -3.96 -16.52 -12.84
N ALA A 16 -4.29 -15.61 -13.77
CA ALA A 16 -3.75 -14.24 -13.78
C ALA A 16 -4.72 -13.11 -13.38
N HIS A 17 -5.99 -13.37 -13.06
CA HIS A 17 -6.96 -12.26 -12.88
C HIS A 17 -8.03 -12.42 -11.80
N GLN A 18 -7.71 -13.09 -10.68
CA GLN A 18 -8.61 -13.11 -9.53
C GLN A 18 -7.92 -12.53 -8.30
N MET A 19 -8.25 -11.27 -7.95
CA MET A 19 -7.93 -10.71 -6.63
C MET A 19 -8.54 -11.61 -5.55
N SER A 20 -7.80 -11.87 -4.47
CA SER A 20 -8.36 -12.59 -3.32
C SER A 20 -9.56 -11.82 -2.77
N GLU A 21 -10.56 -12.55 -2.26
CA GLU A 21 -11.77 -11.94 -1.72
C GLU A 21 -11.44 -10.94 -0.61
N ASP A 22 -10.44 -11.26 0.23
CA ASP A 22 -9.99 -10.35 1.29
C ASP A 22 -9.44 -9.02 0.74
N ILE A 23 -8.65 -9.03 -0.34
CA ILE A 23 -8.10 -7.79 -0.92
C ILE A 23 -9.23 -6.94 -1.50
N LYS A 24 -10.23 -7.57 -2.15
CA LYS A 24 -11.42 -6.86 -2.61
C LYS A 24 -12.15 -6.19 -1.44
N THR A 25 -12.41 -6.93 -0.37
CA THR A 25 -13.05 -6.37 0.83
C THR A 25 -12.23 -5.22 1.42
N ILE A 26 -10.92 -5.37 1.57
CA ILE A 26 -10.03 -4.32 2.08
C ILE A 26 -10.12 -3.05 1.23
N THR A 27 -10.03 -3.19 -0.10
CA THR A 27 -10.09 -2.03 -1.02
C THR A 27 -11.47 -1.37 -1.02
N GLU A 28 -12.56 -2.14 -0.93
CA GLU A 28 -13.92 -1.58 -0.79
C GLU A 28 -14.10 -0.81 0.51
N TYR A 29 -13.58 -1.32 1.63
CA TYR A 29 -13.60 -0.62 2.92
C TYR A 29 -12.83 0.69 2.85
N ALA A 30 -11.66 0.70 2.20
CA ALA A 30 -10.88 1.91 2.03
C ALA A 30 -11.63 2.99 1.22
N LEU A 31 -12.41 2.58 0.21
CA LEU A 31 -13.19 3.50 -0.64
C LEU A 31 -14.43 4.09 0.06
N LYS A 32 -14.96 3.41 1.08
CA LYS A 32 -16.15 3.84 1.84
C LYS A 32 -15.80 4.52 3.16
N SER A 33 -14.57 5.00 3.32
CA SER A 33 -14.18 5.66 4.56
C SER A 33 -14.88 7.01 4.70
N LYS A 34 -15.37 7.32 5.90
CA LYS A 34 -16.01 8.61 6.22
C LYS A 34 -15.12 9.81 5.84
N THR A 35 -13.82 9.69 6.01
CA THR A 35 -12.85 10.73 5.60
C THR A 35 -12.92 11.01 4.11
N LEU A 36 -13.05 10.00 3.26
CA LEU A 36 -13.20 10.18 1.82
C LEU A 36 -14.56 10.79 1.45
N GLU A 37 -15.63 10.48 2.19
CA GLU A 37 -16.95 11.11 2.00
C GLU A 37 -16.93 12.61 2.32
N GLU A 38 -16.08 13.04 3.25
CA GLU A 38 -15.96 14.43 3.69
C GLU A 38 -14.91 15.23 2.89
N ILE A 39 -14.03 14.58 2.12
CA ILE A 39 -13.03 15.28 1.31
C ILE A 39 -13.68 15.87 0.06
N ASP A 40 -13.66 17.20 -0.02
CA ASP A 40 -14.06 17.98 -1.19
C ASP A 40 -12.83 18.66 -1.82
N ILE A 41 -12.08 17.88 -2.61
CA ILE A 41 -10.94 18.39 -3.39
C ILE A 41 -11.15 18.07 -4.87
N ASP A 42 -11.41 19.11 -5.67
CA ASP A 42 -11.41 19.00 -7.12
C ASP A 42 -10.05 19.46 -7.68
N ILE A 43 -9.23 18.52 -8.16
CA ILE A 43 -7.94 18.88 -8.79
C ILE A 43 -8.13 19.69 -10.07
N ALA A 44 -9.27 19.54 -10.76
CA ALA A 44 -9.58 20.28 -11.97
C ALA A 44 -9.88 21.76 -11.69
N SER A 45 -10.19 22.12 -10.43
CA SER A 45 -10.40 23.52 -10.03
C SER A 45 -9.09 24.32 -9.96
N TYR A 46 -7.93 23.67 -9.97
CA TYR A 46 -6.63 24.32 -9.89
C TYR A 46 -6.11 24.72 -11.27
N ASN A 47 -5.51 25.92 -11.38
CA ASN A 47 -4.89 26.39 -12.62
C ASN A 47 -3.52 25.71 -12.84
N LEU A 48 -3.55 24.50 -13.40
CA LEU A 48 -2.36 23.71 -13.68
C LEU A 48 -1.68 24.13 -15.00
N LYS A 49 -0.36 24.18 -14.99
CA LYS A 49 0.41 24.25 -16.25
C LYS A 49 0.13 23.01 -17.11
N PRO A 50 0.21 23.10 -18.45
CA PRO A 50 -0.07 21.96 -19.33
C PRO A 50 0.72 20.69 -19.01
N CYS A 51 2.00 20.83 -18.65
CA CYS A 51 2.83 19.69 -18.23
C CYS A 51 2.32 19.02 -16.96
N CYS A 52 1.83 19.78 -15.98
CA CYS A 52 1.26 19.24 -14.74
C CYS A 52 -0.09 18.57 -15.00
N ALA A 53 -0.93 19.18 -15.85
CA ALA A 53 -2.22 18.61 -16.22
C ALA A 53 -2.09 17.25 -16.92
N ASN A 54 -1.03 17.06 -17.73
CA ASN A 54 -0.73 15.76 -18.34
C ASN A 54 -0.40 14.70 -17.30
N VAL A 55 0.51 15.01 -16.36
CA VAL A 55 0.88 14.08 -15.28
C VAL A 55 -0.33 13.73 -14.42
N VAL A 56 -1.16 14.72 -14.07
CA VAL A 56 -2.40 14.47 -13.30
C VAL A 56 -3.33 13.54 -14.07
N ARG A 57 -3.53 13.78 -15.37
CA ARG A 57 -4.37 12.91 -16.21
C ARG A 57 -3.86 11.47 -16.26
N GLU A 58 -2.55 11.28 -16.39
CA GLU A 58 -1.93 9.95 -16.38
C GLU A 58 -2.11 9.25 -15.02
N ILE A 59 -1.91 9.96 -13.91
CA ILE A 59 -2.05 9.39 -12.56
C ILE A 59 -3.53 9.09 -12.21
N MET A 60 -4.46 9.82 -12.84
CA MET A 60 -5.90 9.58 -12.74
C MET A 60 -6.40 8.43 -13.63
N ASP A 61 -5.56 7.85 -14.51
CA ASP A 61 -5.93 6.65 -15.25
C ASP A 61 -6.05 5.45 -14.29
N LEU A 62 -7.28 4.94 -14.16
CA LEU A 62 -7.67 3.97 -13.12
C LEU A 62 -7.27 2.52 -13.40
N THR A 63 -6.67 2.24 -14.56
CA THR A 63 -6.28 0.88 -14.95
C THR A 63 -5.15 0.29 -14.11
N ALA A 64 -4.37 1.14 -13.44
CA ALA A 64 -3.23 0.73 -12.62
C ALA A 64 -3.58 0.21 -11.21
N PHE A 65 -4.82 0.37 -10.75
CA PHE A 65 -5.18 0.20 -9.34
C PHE A 65 -5.11 -1.25 -8.86
N ASP A 66 -5.67 -2.17 -9.65
CA ASP A 66 -5.70 -3.59 -9.28
C ASP A 66 -4.28 -4.19 -9.34
N ASN A 67 -3.48 -3.77 -10.33
CA ASN A 67 -2.09 -4.17 -10.43
C ASN A 67 -1.26 -3.64 -9.26
N ALA A 68 -1.49 -2.39 -8.84
CA ALA A 68 -0.78 -1.78 -7.72
C ALA A 68 -1.05 -2.54 -6.41
N VAL A 69 -2.31 -2.87 -6.12
CA VAL A 69 -2.68 -3.55 -4.86
C VAL A 69 -2.24 -5.01 -4.83
N LEU A 70 -2.22 -5.69 -5.98
CA LEU A 70 -1.76 -7.08 -6.10
C LEU A 70 -0.24 -7.21 -6.21
N SER A 71 0.46 -6.15 -6.58
CA SER A 71 1.92 -6.18 -6.71
C SER A 71 2.59 -6.46 -5.36
N ALA A 72 3.70 -7.20 -5.38
CA ALA A 72 4.53 -7.33 -4.20
C ALA A 72 5.13 -5.95 -3.85
N GLN A 73 5.20 -5.62 -2.56
CA GLN A 73 5.96 -4.44 -2.12
C GLN A 73 7.41 -4.54 -2.60
N TYR A 74 8.02 -3.40 -2.91
CA TYR A 74 9.34 -3.29 -3.52
C TYR A 74 9.47 -3.83 -4.97
N SER A 75 8.41 -4.36 -5.58
CA SER A 75 8.39 -4.65 -7.02
C SER A 75 8.46 -3.38 -7.87
N ASP A 76 8.78 -3.52 -9.15
CA ASP A 76 8.88 -2.36 -10.05
C ASP A 76 7.53 -1.68 -10.28
N ILE A 77 6.44 -2.45 -10.37
CA ILE A 77 5.07 -1.91 -10.43
C ILE A 77 4.79 -1.08 -9.18
N TRP A 78 5.05 -1.62 -7.99
CA TRP A 78 4.85 -0.91 -6.73
C TRP A 78 5.67 0.38 -6.65
N LYS A 79 6.93 0.36 -7.10
CA LYS A 79 7.81 1.55 -7.13
C LYS A 79 7.30 2.60 -8.10
N GLN A 80 6.93 2.22 -9.32
CA GLN A 80 6.42 3.11 -10.36
C GLN A 80 5.14 3.80 -9.89
N GLU A 81 4.17 3.03 -9.38
CA GLU A 81 2.89 3.58 -8.91
C GLU A 81 3.04 4.50 -7.69
N ARG A 82 4.00 4.22 -6.81
CA ARG A 82 4.29 5.07 -5.64
C ARG A 82 5.01 6.36 -5.98
N GLN A 83 5.75 6.40 -7.08
CA GLN A 83 6.68 7.48 -7.39
C GLN A 83 6.01 8.85 -7.35
N PHE A 84 4.83 8.94 -7.96
CA PHE A 84 4.07 10.18 -8.12
C PHE A 84 2.94 10.36 -7.10
N ARG A 85 2.89 9.52 -6.05
CA ARG A 85 1.84 9.56 -5.02
C ARG A 85 2.42 9.94 -3.67
N ILE A 86 1.67 10.73 -2.92
CA ILE A 86 1.88 11.04 -1.51
C ILE A 86 1.51 9.80 -0.71
N THR A 87 2.52 9.19 -0.10
CA THR A 87 2.37 8.03 0.77
C THR A 87 2.62 8.38 2.23
N GLY A 88 2.21 7.51 3.15
CA GLY A 88 2.41 7.72 4.60
C GLY A 88 3.86 8.03 4.99
N THR A 89 4.84 7.40 4.33
CA THR A 89 6.27 7.65 4.58
C THR A 89 6.76 9.02 4.09
N ARG A 90 5.96 9.72 3.28
CA ARG A 90 6.36 10.95 2.59
C ARG A 90 5.49 12.15 2.94
N CYS A 91 4.26 11.93 3.40
CA CYS A 91 3.28 12.97 3.66
C CYS A 91 3.81 14.03 4.64
N TYR A 92 4.52 13.61 5.70
CA TYR A 92 5.09 14.52 6.69
C TYR A 92 6.06 15.51 6.03
N SER A 93 6.94 15.04 5.15
CA SER A 93 7.92 15.91 4.46
C SER A 93 7.27 16.96 3.56
N VAL A 94 6.09 16.64 2.99
CA VAL A 94 5.31 17.58 2.18
C VAL A 94 4.59 18.58 3.09
N TYR A 95 3.95 18.09 4.14
CA TYR A 95 3.18 18.89 5.10
C TYR A 95 4.05 19.92 5.84
N THR A 96 5.26 19.54 6.26
CA THR A 96 6.16 20.43 7.02
C THR A 96 7.09 21.25 6.14
N PHE A 97 6.94 21.21 4.81
CA PHE A 97 7.82 21.96 3.93
C PHE A 97 7.49 23.46 3.96
N ALA A 98 8.37 24.24 4.58
CA ALA A 98 8.21 25.69 4.78
C ALA A 98 9.18 26.54 3.95
N LYS A 99 9.95 25.94 3.03
CA LYS A 99 10.92 26.66 2.19
C LYS A 99 10.30 27.03 0.84
N ASP A 100 10.84 28.04 0.18
CA ASP A 100 10.34 28.49 -1.13
C ASP A 100 10.89 27.69 -2.33
N ASN A 101 11.75 26.70 -2.08
CA ASN A 101 12.42 25.93 -3.15
C ASN A 101 11.62 24.68 -3.60
N TRP A 102 10.33 24.85 -3.86
CA TRP A 102 9.40 23.79 -4.28
C TRP A 102 9.92 22.95 -5.45
N SER A 103 10.56 23.55 -6.45
CA SER A 103 11.11 22.82 -7.60
C SER A 103 12.16 21.78 -7.19
N THR A 104 13.00 22.09 -6.20
CA THR A 104 14.00 21.12 -5.71
C THR A 104 13.33 20.03 -4.87
N MET A 105 12.38 20.42 -4.01
CA MET A 105 11.63 19.49 -3.18
C MET A 105 10.86 18.49 -4.04
N THR A 106 10.09 18.96 -5.03
CA THR A 106 9.29 18.10 -5.92
C THR A 106 10.16 17.19 -6.78
N ARG A 107 11.32 17.68 -7.26
CA ARG A 107 12.28 16.81 -7.97
C ARG A 107 12.82 15.70 -7.08
N ASN A 108 13.24 16.02 -5.85
CA ASN A 108 13.74 15.03 -4.90
C ASN A 108 12.63 14.10 -4.42
N PHE A 109 11.39 14.58 -4.40
CA PHE A 109 10.22 13.77 -4.17
C PHE A 109 10.06 12.80 -5.36
N PHE A 110 9.69 13.25 -6.54
CA PHE A 110 9.37 12.34 -7.64
C PHE A 110 10.55 11.50 -8.13
N TRP A 111 11.80 11.92 -7.95
CA TRP A 111 12.99 11.15 -8.32
C TRP A 111 13.98 11.10 -7.16
N PRO A 112 13.68 10.31 -6.11
CA PRO A 112 14.55 10.23 -4.95
C PRO A 112 15.84 9.49 -5.33
N LYS A 113 16.97 9.93 -4.77
CA LYS A 113 18.22 9.17 -4.89
C LYS A 113 18.10 7.87 -4.09
N PRO A 114 18.60 6.74 -4.59
CA PRO A 114 18.72 5.52 -3.80
C PRO A 114 19.46 5.81 -2.49
N PHE A 115 18.92 5.30 -1.39
CA PHE A 115 19.50 5.43 -0.06
C PHE A 115 19.47 4.06 0.62
N THR A 116 20.59 3.69 1.23
CA THR A 116 20.75 2.49 2.05
C THR A 116 21.61 2.86 3.25
N SER A 117 21.31 2.23 4.37
CA SER A 117 22.01 2.37 5.64
C SER A 117 21.85 1.08 6.45
N ARG A 118 22.72 0.85 7.44
CA ARG A 118 22.57 -0.26 8.39
C ARG A 118 21.18 -0.33 9.04
N TYR A 119 20.53 0.83 9.23
CA TYR A 119 19.21 0.94 9.84
C TYR A 119 18.11 0.47 8.88
N THR A 120 18.14 0.91 7.62
CA THR A 120 17.19 0.48 6.60
C THR A 120 17.36 -1.00 6.26
N ASP A 121 18.60 -1.48 6.18
CA ASP A 121 18.90 -2.87 5.88
C ASP A 121 18.42 -3.80 7.01
N HIS A 122 18.55 -3.36 8.27
CA HIS A 122 17.97 -4.05 9.42
C HIS A 122 16.45 -4.11 9.36
N GLY A 123 15.79 -3.00 9.04
CA GLY A 123 14.34 -2.96 8.83
C GLY A 123 13.90 -3.99 7.79
N ILE A 124 14.47 -3.94 6.59
CA ILE A 124 14.18 -4.86 5.48
C ILE A 124 14.38 -6.33 5.91
N LYS A 125 15.44 -6.60 6.67
CA LYS A 125 15.74 -7.95 7.14
C LYS A 125 14.70 -8.50 8.11
N TYR A 126 14.26 -7.70 9.08
CA TYR A 126 13.48 -8.18 10.23
C TYR A 126 11.98 -7.89 10.16
N GLU A 127 11.52 -7.00 9.27
CA GLU A 127 10.11 -6.62 9.15
C GLU A 127 9.20 -7.83 8.90
N LYS A 128 9.60 -8.72 7.99
CA LYS A 128 8.85 -9.94 7.68
C LYS A 128 8.79 -10.91 8.86
N GLU A 129 9.90 -11.09 9.57
CA GLU A 129 9.95 -11.96 10.76
C GLU A 129 9.05 -11.42 11.87
N ALA A 130 9.08 -10.10 12.10
CA ALA A 130 8.24 -9.42 13.07
C ALA A 130 6.74 -9.54 12.71
N LEU A 131 6.38 -9.37 11.44
CA LEU A 131 5.00 -9.55 10.97
C LEU A 131 4.51 -10.99 11.18
N ILE A 132 5.33 -11.99 10.88
CA ILE A 132 5.02 -13.41 11.12
C ILE A 132 4.80 -13.66 12.61
N LYS A 133 5.68 -13.12 13.47
CA LYS A 133 5.57 -13.27 14.93
C LYS A 133 4.31 -12.58 15.47
N TYR A 134 4.00 -11.37 15.02
CA TYR A 134 2.77 -10.65 15.36
C TYR A 134 1.53 -11.45 14.96
N THR A 135 1.50 -11.95 13.73
CA THR A 135 0.38 -12.74 13.19
C THR A 135 0.13 -13.99 14.03
N ARG A 136 1.19 -14.78 14.29
CA ARG A 136 1.07 -16.05 15.04
C ARG A 136 0.75 -15.85 16.51
N SER A 137 1.40 -14.89 17.17
CA SER A 137 1.26 -14.70 18.63
C SER A 137 -0.14 -14.23 19.01
N ASN A 138 -0.86 -13.60 18.09
CA ASN A 138 -2.21 -13.11 18.31
C ASN A 138 -3.29 -13.96 17.63
N ASN A 139 -2.89 -15.04 16.92
CA ASN A 139 -3.79 -15.86 16.10
C ASN A 139 -4.64 -15.02 15.12
N TYR A 140 -4.01 -14.03 14.48
CA TYR A 140 -4.69 -13.15 13.53
C TYR A 140 -4.63 -13.68 12.10
N LYS A 141 -5.67 -13.38 11.32
CA LYS A 141 -5.60 -13.42 9.86
C LYS A 141 -5.05 -12.07 9.38
N VAL A 142 -3.81 -12.06 8.89
CA VAL A 142 -3.17 -10.86 8.36
C VAL A 142 -3.01 -11.01 6.85
N VAL A 143 -3.46 -9.99 6.10
CA VAL A 143 -3.36 -9.91 4.64
C VAL A 143 -2.28 -8.90 4.29
N GLU A 144 -1.30 -9.34 3.53
CA GLU A 144 -0.30 -8.47 2.90
C GLU A 144 -0.77 -8.07 1.50
N LEU A 145 -0.50 -6.82 1.13
CA LEU A 145 -0.86 -6.26 -0.17
C LEU A 145 0.18 -5.22 -0.59
N GLY A 146 0.15 -4.88 -1.88
CA GLY A 146 1.02 -3.87 -2.46
C GLY A 146 0.61 -2.46 -2.07
N LEU A 147 0.16 -1.68 -3.04
CA LEU A 147 -0.20 -0.28 -2.88
C LEU A 147 -1.71 -0.09 -3.05
N VAL A 148 -2.37 0.47 -2.04
CA VAL A 148 -3.75 0.94 -2.15
C VAL A 148 -3.74 2.40 -2.59
N ILE A 149 -4.21 2.65 -3.80
CA ILE A 149 -4.35 4.00 -4.35
C ILE A 149 -5.76 4.52 -4.04
N CYS A 150 -5.86 5.76 -3.57
CA CYS A 150 -7.15 6.41 -3.35
C CYS A 150 -7.79 6.73 -4.71
N LYS A 151 -8.95 6.13 -5.04
CA LYS A 151 -9.61 6.36 -6.35
C LYS A 151 -10.13 7.79 -6.53
N GLN A 152 -10.54 8.45 -5.44
CA GLN A 152 -11.01 9.85 -5.48
C GLN A 152 -9.87 10.86 -5.55
N LEU A 153 -8.73 10.55 -4.92
CA LEU A 153 -7.54 11.40 -4.89
C LEU A 153 -6.33 10.56 -5.33
N PRO A 154 -6.18 10.21 -6.62
CA PRO A 154 -5.16 9.26 -7.07
C PRO A 154 -3.74 9.65 -6.66
N TRP A 155 -3.42 10.93 -6.51
CA TRP A 155 -2.12 11.36 -5.97
C TRP A 155 -1.86 10.95 -4.51
N ILE A 156 -2.78 10.29 -3.81
CA ILE A 156 -2.60 9.72 -2.47
C ILE A 156 -2.65 8.19 -2.53
N ALA A 157 -1.73 7.54 -1.83
CA ALA A 157 -1.72 6.08 -1.70
C ALA A 157 -1.15 5.65 -0.35
N TYR A 158 -1.46 4.42 0.07
CA TYR A 158 -0.86 3.82 1.26
C TYR A 158 -0.51 2.35 1.00
N SER A 159 0.46 1.83 1.74
CA SER A 159 0.95 0.46 1.62
C SER A 159 1.28 0.00 3.03
N PRO A 160 0.31 -0.65 3.72
CA PRO A 160 0.51 -1.11 5.08
C PRO A 160 1.38 -2.38 5.07
N ASP A 161 2.07 -2.67 6.16
CA ASP A 161 2.83 -3.92 6.29
C ASP A 161 1.88 -5.13 6.38
N GLY A 162 0.65 -4.90 6.84
CA GLY A 162 -0.43 -5.87 6.75
C GLY A 162 -1.77 -5.29 7.18
N VAL A 163 -2.85 -6.04 6.93
CA VAL A 163 -4.20 -5.70 7.36
C VAL A 163 -4.78 -6.88 8.13
N VAL A 164 -5.21 -6.66 9.37
CA VAL A 164 -5.86 -7.71 10.17
C VAL A 164 -7.32 -7.82 9.75
N MET A 165 -7.71 -9.04 9.37
CA MET A 165 -9.08 -9.41 9.04
C MET A 165 -9.73 -10.13 10.22
N ALA A 166 -10.93 -9.73 10.61
CA ALA A 166 -11.77 -10.44 11.57
C ALA A 166 -13.22 -10.42 11.07
N ASP A 167 -13.92 -11.56 11.19
CA ASP A 167 -15.32 -11.70 10.76
C ASP A 167 -15.59 -11.21 9.32
N GLY A 168 -14.62 -11.43 8.43
CA GLY A 168 -14.70 -11.02 7.02
C GLY A 168 -14.46 -9.53 6.76
N ALA A 169 -14.06 -8.73 7.76
CA ALA A 169 -13.81 -7.31 7.61
C ALA A 169 -12.40 -6.90 8.05
N PRO A 170 -11.79 -5.86 7.43
CA PRO A 170 -10.56 -5.26 7.94
C PRO A 170 -10.83 -4.54 9.26
N THR A 171 -10.02 -4.80 10.28
CA THR A 171 -10.21 -4.19 11.62
C THR A 171 -9.11 -3.23 12.01
N ARG A 172 -7.87 -3.45 11.53
CA ARG A 172 -6.74 -2.56 11.78
C ARG A 172 -5.65 -2.74 10.73
N LEU A 173 -4.90 -1.66 10.52
CA LEU A 173 -3.65 -1.68 9.76
C LEU A 173 -2.51 -2.12 10.69
N VAL A 174 -1.52 -2.80 10.12
CA VAL A 174 -0.27 -3.16 10.76
C VAL A 174 0.84 -2.31 10.17
N GLU A 175 1.59 -1.64 11.06
CA GLU A 175 2.80 -0.89 10.75
C GLU A 175 3.90 -1.42 11.68
N ILE A 176 4.83 -2.18 11.14
CA ILE A 176 5.97 -2.76 11.82
C ILE A 176 7.12 -1.74 11.85
N LYS A 177 7.84 -1.74 12.98
CA LYS A 177 9.11 -1.04 13.13
C LYS A 177 10.12 -1.98 13.76
N CYS A 178 11.32 -2.00 13.20
CA CYS A 178 12.44 -2.81 13.68
C CYS A 178 13.57 -1.88 14.14
N PRO A 179 13.55 -1.42 15.41
CA PRO A 179 14.58 -0.53 15.93
C PRO A 179 15.94 -1.25 16.01
N TYR A 180 16.97 -0.65 15.38
CA TYR A 180 18.33 -1.23 15.33
C TYR A 180 19.02 -1.26 16.69
N ASP A 181 18.98 -0.14 17.42
CA ASP A 181 19.59 0.04 18.75
C ASP A 181 18.56 -0.17 19.87
N GLY A 182 17.56 -1.03 19.64
CA GLY A 182 16.50 -1.30 20.61
C GLY A 182 17.04 -1.92 21.89
N ILE A 183 17.17 -1.13 22.96
CA ILE A 183 17.43 -1.64 24.30
C ILE A 183 16.09 -2.07 24.90
N LEU A 184 15.91 -3.37 25.15
CA LEU A 184 14.81 -3.81 25.99
C LEU A 184 15.04 -3.29 27.42
N PRO A 185 14.06 -2.62 28.04
CA PRO A 185 14.12 -2.35 29.47
C PRO A 185 14.36 -3.67 30.21
N ALA A 186 15.30 -3.68 31.16
CA ALA A 186 15.79 -4.88 31.84
C ALA A 186 14.69 -5.74 32.48
N ASP A 187 13.51 -5.17 32.73
CA ASP A 187 12.40 -5.82 33.43
C ASP A 187 11.51 -6.71 32.53
N ASN A 188 11.68 -6.69 31.20
CA ASN A 188 10.83 -7.45 30.26
C ASN A 188 11.48 -8.72 29.69
N LEU A 189 12.64 -9.14 30.18
CA LEU A 189 13.33 -10.35 29.69
C LEU A 189 12.65 -11.67 30.10
N LYS A 190 11.56 -11.63 30.89
CA LYS A 190 10.92 -12.83 31.47
C LYS A 190 9.75 -13.43 30.68
N VAL A 191 9.35 -12.90 29.52
CA VAL A 191 8.14 -13.37 28.81
C VAL A 191 8.42 -13.83 27.37
N LEU A 192 9.64 -14.29 27.06
CA LEU A 192 9.96 -14.87 25.75
C LEU A 192 10.80 -16.16 25.85
N THR A 193 10.47 -17.03 26.80
CA THR A 193 10.83 -18.46 26.76
C THR A 193 9.57 -19.28 26.65
#